data_AF-A0AAW0MAX7-F1
#
_entry.id   AF-A0AAW0MAX7-F1
#
_cell.length_a   1.000
_cell.length_b   1.000
_cell.length_c   1.000
_cell.angle_alpha   90.00
_cell.angle_beta   90.00
_cell.angle_gamma   90.00
#
_symmetry.space_group_name_H-M   'P 1'
#
loop_
_entity.id
_entity.type
_entity.pdbx_description
1 polymer ?
#
loop_
_entity_poly.entity_id
_entity_poly.type
_entity_poly.pdbx_seq_one_letter_code
_entity_poly.pdbx_strand_id
1 'polypeptide(L)'
;MFELPSCFIFHNANAWEEEDGVVLITCGLENFDMDRLNGIVKEELETFLLSCRYEMRFNMKTGLASQKKLSTSAVEFPRVNESYTGRKSSVNVLDAKTMSANPIAVVEITP
;
A
#
# COMPACT_ATOMS: atom_id res chain seq x y z
N MET A 1 -0.30 13.20 17.64
CA MET A 1 0.71 12.36 16.92
C MET A 1 0.11 10.98 16.78
N PHE A 2 0.26 10.34 15.64
CA PHE A 2 -0.25 8.98 15.39
C PHE A 2 0.88 7.97 15.51
N GLU A 3 0.58 6.80 16.05
CA GLU A 3 1.53 5.69 16.18
C GLU A 3 0.99 4.45 15.46
N LEU A 4 1.85 3.78 14.70
CA LEU A 4 1.56 2.55 13.98
C LEU A 4 2.77 1.61 14.09
N PRO A 5 2.58 0.29 13.88
CA PRO A 5 3.70 -0.64 13.78
C PRO A 5 4.71 -0.20 12.71
N SER A 6 5.98 -0.49 12.97
CA SER A 6 7.07 -0.15 12.05
C SER A 6 6.91 -0.88 10.72
N CYS A 7 6.93 -0.14 9.61
CA CYS A 7 7.02 -0.68 8.26
C CYS A 7 7.78 0.31 7.37
N PHE A 8 8.40 -0.19 6.31
CA PHE A 8 9.01 0.63 5.29
C PHE A 8 8.00 0.88 4.17
N ILE A 9 7.63 2.14 3.92
CA ILE A 9 6.68 2.52 2.87
C ILE A 9 7.44 2.93 1.61
N PHE A 10 7.19 2.24 0.49
CA PHE A 10 7.77 2.60 -0.82
C PHE A 10 6.85 3.55 -1.60
N HIS A 11 5.58 3.15 -1.78
CA HIS A 11 4.64 3.86 -2.63
C HIS A 11 3.30 4.04 -1.92
N ASN A 12 2.78 5.26 -1.98
CA ASN A 12 1.41 5.55 -1.60
C ASN A 12 0.50 5.41 -2.82
N ALA A 13 -0.62 4.72 -2.65
CA ALA A 13 -1.57 4.48 -3.73
C ALA A 13 -2.60 5.60 -3.84
N ASN A 14 -3.26 5.91 -2.72
CA ASN A 14 -4.23 6.99 -2.62
C ASN A 14 -4.46 7.32 -1.14
N ALA A 15 -4.97 8.52 -0.86
CA ALA A 15 -5.44 8.90 0.46
C ALA A 15 -6.72 9.72 0.33
N TRP A 16 -7.60 9.69 1.32
CA TRP A 16 -8.79 10.53 1.35
C TRP A 16 -9.26 10.77 2.78
N GLU A 17 -10.07 11.80 2.95
CA GLU A 17 -10.77 12.08 4.21
C GLU A 17 -12.05 11.26 4.30
N GLU A 18 -12.30 10.65 5.46
CA GLU A 18 -13.54 9.93 5.76
C GLU A 18 -14.01 10.35 7.17
N GLU A 19 -15.15 11.04 7.22
CA GLU A 19 -15.74 11.59 8.45
C GLU A 19 -14.73 12.42 9.28
N ASP A 20 -14.25 11.84 10.37
CA ASP A 20 -13.36 12.45 11.35
C ASP A 20 -11.90 12.02 11.17
N GLY A 21 -11.57 11.40 10.03
CA GLY A 21 -10.31 10.71 9.83
C GLY A 21 -9.74 10.82 8.43
N VAL A 22 -8.52 10.30 8.29
CA VAL A 22 -7.84 10.12 7.01
C VAL A 22 -7.60 8.62 6.80
N VAL A 23 -7.83 8.16 5.59
CA VAL A 23 -7.47 6.82 5.13
C VAL A 23 -6.32 6.93 4.14
N LEU A 24 -5.29 6.11 4.32
CA LEU A 24 -4.13 5.99 3.43
C LEU A 24 -4.03 4.55 2.95
N ILE A 25 -3.95 4.38 1.64
CA ILE A 25 -3.61 3.11 1.01
C ILE A 25 -2.16 3.17 0.57
N THR A 26 -1.36 2.23 1.03
CA THR A 26 0.09 2.25 0.81
C THR A 26 0.64 0.85 0.59
N CYS A 27 1.76 0.74 -0.14
CA CYS A 27 2.54 -0.47 -0.28
C CYS A 27 3.74 -0.37 0.67
N GLY A 28 3.85 -1.32 1.60
CA GLY A 28 4.92 -1.29 2.60
C GLY A 28 5.40 -2.67 3.02
N LEU A 29 6.67 -2.74 3.40
CA LEU A 29 7.33 -3.96 3.83
C LEU A 29 7.54 -3.98 5.34
N GLU A 30 7.28 -5.14 5.93
CA GLU A 30 7.66 -5.43 7.32
C GLU A 30 9.12 -5.87 7.36
N ASN A 31 9.85 -5.46 8.40
CA ASN A 31 11.21 -5.91 8.68
C ASN A 31 12.17 -5.74 7.50
N PHE A 32 12.05 -4.61 6.79
CA PHE A 32 12.92 -4.29 5.66
C PHE A 32 14.35 -4.04 6.14
N ASP A 33 15.27 -4.81 5.57
CA ASP A 33 16.69 -4.72 5.83
C ASP A 33 17.39 -4.27 4.55
N MET A 34 17.93 -3.05 4.56
CA MET A 34 18.62 -2.44 3.43
C MET A 34 19.85 -3.24 3.00
N ASP A 35 20.53 -3.92 3.93
CA ASP A 35 21.74 -4.68 3.62
C ASP A 35 21.41 -5.91 2.77
N ARG A 36 20.16 -6.41 2.83
CA ARG A 36 19.69 -7.47 1.94
C ARG A 36 19.63 -7.02 0.49
N LEU A 37 19.46 -5.73 0.18
CA LEU A 37 19.44 -5.26 -1.21
C LEU A 37 20.79 -5.43 -1.93
N ASN A 38 21.90 -5.43 -1.18
CA ASN A 38 23.24 -5.61 -1.74
C ASN A 38 23.51 -7.09 -2.04
N GLY A 39 23.15 -7.53 -3.24
CA GLY A 39 23.49 -8.85 -3.78
C GLY A 39 22.31 -9.79 -4.01
N ILE A 40 21.07 -9.34 -3.79
CA ILE A 40 19.87 -10.10 -4.13
C ILE A 40 19.75 -10.30 -5.65
N VAL A 41 19.50 -11.53 -6.06
CA VAL A 41 19.10 -11.89 -7.42
C VAL A 41 17.65 -11.45 -7.64
N LYS A 42 17.35 -10.88 -8.81
CA LYS A 42 16.07 -10.24 -9.16
C LYS A 42 14.80 -10.99 -8.69
N GLU A 43 14.80 -12.32 -8.71
CA GLU A 43 13.69 -13.20 -8.28
C GLU A 43 13.46 -13.27 -6.76
N GLU A 44 14.51 -13.15 -5.95
CA GLU A 44 14.40 -13.06 -4.49
C GLU A 44 13.91 -11.67 -4.07
N LEU A 45 14.29 -10.62 -4.82
CA LEU A 45 13.82 -9.26 -4.61
C LEU A 45 12.32 -9.16 -4.87
N GLU A 46 11.84 -9.84 -5.91
CA GLU A 46 10.43 -10.00 -6.15
C GLU A 46 9.80 -10.59 -4.89
N THR A 47 10.10 -11.82 -4.46
CA THR A 47 9.46 -12.41 -3.27
C THR A 47 9.51 -11.52 -2.01
N PHE A 48 10.57 -10.72 -1.82
CA PHE A 48 10.75 -9.79 -0.71
C PHE A 48 9.94 -8.49 -0.81
N LEU A 49 9.85 -7.88 -2.00
CA LEU A 49 9.07 -6.66 -2.27
C LEU A 49 7.56 -6.94 -2.40
N LEU A 50 7.18 -8.20 -2.49
CA LEU A 50 5.84 -8.66 -2.87
C LEU A 50 4.84 -8.74 -1.70
N SER A 51 5.01 -7.92 -0.67
CA SER A 51 4.20 -8.00 0.54
C SER A 51 3.51 -6.68 0.85
N CYS A 52 2.18 -6.76 0.96
CA CYS A 52 1.31 -5.87 1.72
C CYS A 52 0.98 -4.51 1.12
N ARG A 53 -0.26 -4.43 0.64
CA ARG A 53 -1.04 -3.19 0.70
C ARG A 53 -1.56 -3.03 2.12
N TYR A 54 -1.25 -1.92 2.78
CA TYR A 54 -1.88 -1.53 4.04
C TYR A 54 -2.94 -0.47 3.81
N GLU A 55 -4.07 -0.65 4.47
CA GLU A 55 -4.98 0.44 4.81
C GLU A 55 -4.58 0.96 6.18
N MET A 56 -4.13 2.20 6.21
CA MET A 56 -3.85 2.93 7.44
C MET A 56 -4.97 3.94 7.66
N ARG A 57 -5.57 3.93 8.85
CA ARG A 57 -6.61 4.87 9.25
C ARG A 57 -6.11 5.72 10.40
N PHE A 58 -6.38 7.01 10.33
CA PHE A 58 -5.98 8.00 11.31
C PHE A 58 -7.22 8.76 11.77
N ASN A 59 -7.56 8.67 13.05
CA ASN A 59 -8.70 9.38 13.62
C ASN A 59 -8.26 10.75 14.17
N MET A 60 -8.68 11.83 13.52
CA MET A 60 -8.20 13.18 13.82
C MET A 60 -8.73 13.72 15.15
N LYS A 61 -9.84 13.17 15.68
CA LYS A 61 -10.40 13.56 16.97
C LYS A 61 -9.71 12.90 18.16
N THR A 62 -9.44 11.60 18.04
CA THR A 62 -8.91 10.78 19.14
C THR A 62 -7.39 10.62 19.10
N GLY A 63 -6.76 10.89 17.95
CA GLY A 63 -5.34 10.63 17.74
C GLY A 63 -5.00 9.15 17.57
N LEU A 64 -5.99 8.26 17.49
CA LEU A 64 -5.78 6.82 17.29
C LEU A 64 -5.50 6.51 15.82
N ALA A 65 -4.64 5.52 15.58
CA ALA A 65 -4.38 5.00 14.25
C ALA A 65 -4.45 3.48 14.23
N SER A 66 -4.80 2.92 13.06
CA SER A 66 -4.84 1.48 12.83
C SER A 66 -4.27 1.13 11.47
N GLN A 67 -3.65 -0.04 11.36
CA GLN A 67 -3.11 -0.59 10.13
C GLN A 67 -3.77 -1.94 9.84
N LYS A 68 -4.28 -2.14 8.63
CA LYS A 68 -4.91 -3.38 8.16
C LYS A 68 -4.26 -3.83 6.86
N LYS A 69 -3.81 -5.08 6.78
CA LYS A 69 -3.30 -5.68 5.55
C LYS A 69 -4.47 -6.02 4.61
N LEU A 70 -4.43 -5.51 3.38
CA LEU A 70 -5.49 -5.66 2.38
C LEU A 70 -5.27 -6.81 1.39
N SER A 71 -4.03 -7.24 1.18
CA SER A 71 -3.71 -8.34 0.26
C SER A 71 -2.48 -9.12 0.70
N THR A 72 -2.49 -10.42 0.43
CA THR A 72 -1.33 -11.31 0.54
C THR A 72 -0.54 -11.39 -0.76
N SER A 73 -1.05 -10.84 -1.85
CA SER A 73 -0.41 -10.88 -3.15
C SER A 73 0.66 -9.80 -3.28
N ALA A 74 1.74 -10.25 -3.88
CA ALA A 74 2.74 -9.58 -4.68
C ALA A 74 2.26 -8.41 -5.56
N VAL A 75 2.05 -7.22 -5.01
CA VAL A 75 1.55 -6.07 -5.79
C VAL A 75 2.31 -4.79 -5.46
N GLU A 76 2.78 -4.09 -6.50
CA GLU A 76 3.57 -2.86 -6.41
C GLU A 76 3.18 -1.87 -7.52
N PHE A 77 3.70 -0.64 -7.45
CA PHE A 77 3.37 0.45 -8.38
C PHE A 77 1.86 0.73 -8.46
N PRO A 78 1.23 1.12 -7.34
CA PRO A 78 -0.19 1.38 -7.33
C PRO A 78 -0.56 2.52 -8.29
N ARG A 79 -1.71 2.38 -8.95
CA ARG A 79 -2.28 3.40 -9.83
C ARG A 79 -3.73 3.65 -9.45
N VAL A 80 -4.06 4.93 -9.33
CA VAL A 80 -5.44 5.39 -9.19
C VAL A 80 -5.83 6.13 -10.46
N ASN A 81 -7.13 6.11 -10.80
CA ASN A 81 -7.64 7.02 -11.81
C ASN A 81 -7.42 8.45 -11.30
N GLU A 82 -6.70 9.27 -12.07
CA GLU A 82 -6.25 10.60 -11.64
C GLU A 82 -7.41 11.51 -11.21
N SER A 83 -8.59 11.33 -11.82
CA SER A 83 -9.82 12.07 -11.45
C SER A 83 -10.30 11.82 -10.02
N TYR A 84 -9.81 10.74 -9.39
CA TYR A 84 -10.17 10.32 -8.03
C TYR A 84 -9.00 10.41 -7.05
N THR A 85 -7.88 11.01 -7.45
CA THR A 85 -6.78 11.30 -6.52
C THR A 85 -7.31 12.13 -5.35
N GLY A 86 -7.05 11.70 -4.11
CA GLY A 86 -7.56 12.41 -2.92
C GLY A 86 -9.00 12.03 -2.53
N ARG A 87 -9.68 11.16 -3.28
CA ARG A 87 -11.08 10.77 -3.06
C ARG A 87 -11.19 9.25 -2.95
N LYS A 88 -12.19 8.78 -2.20
CA LYS A 88 -12.48 7.34 -2.09
C LYS A 88 -12.79 6.77 -3.47
N SER A 89 -12.04 5.75 -3.87
CA SER A 89 -12.14 5.12 -5.20
C SER A 89 -11.61 3.70 -5.15
N SER A 90 -11.69 2.97 -6.26
CA SER A 90 -10.88 1.75 -6.45
C SER A 90 -9.42 2.10 -6.73
N VAL A 91 -8.51 1.22 -6.30
CA VAL A 91 -7.07 1.31 -6.58
C VAL A 91 -6.66 0.07 -7.37
N ASN A 92 -6.19 0.31 -8.59
CA ASN A 92 -5.62 -0.72 -9.45
C ASN A 92 -4.15 -0.89 -9.08
N VAL A 93 -3.69 -2.13 -8.93
CA VAL A 93 -2.27 -2.40 -8.69
C VAL A 93 -1.76 -3.37 -9.73
N LEU A 94 -0.56 -3.07 -10.20
CA LEU A 94 0.11 -3.82 -11.24
C LEU A 94 0.90 -4.95 -10.58
N ASP A 95 1.03 -6.06 -11.29
CA ASP A 95 1.96 -7.11 -10.88
C ASP A 95 3.36 -6.69 -11.31
N ALA A 96 4.24 -6.54 -10.32
CA ALA A 96 5.62 -6.16 -10.53
C ALA A 96 6.39 -7.16 -11.41
N LYS A 97 5.98 -8.42 -11.45
CA LYS A 97 6.60 -9.47 -12.28
C LYS A 97 6.33 -9.27 -13.75
N THR A 98 5.10 -8.89 -14.10
CA THR A 98 4.68 -8.80 -15.50
C THR A 98 4.75 -7.39 -16.06
N MET A 99 4.76 -6.36 -15.18
CA MET A 99 4.60 -4.95 -15.56
C MET A 99 3.41 -4.73 -16.51
N SER A 100 2.43 -5.63 -16.45
CA SER A 100 1.27 -5.65 -17.33
C SER A 100 0.39 -4.45 -17.04
N ALA A 101 -0.13 -3.82 -18.11
CA ALA A 101 -1.13 -2.75 -17.98
C ALA A 101 -2.48 -3.26 -17.46
N ASN A 102 -2.71 -4.58 -17.50
CA ASN A 102 -3.93 -5.20 -16.97
C ASN A 102 -3.79 -5.42 -15.47
N PRO A 103 -4.70 -4.90 -14.63
CA PRO A 103 -4.61 -5.04 -13.18
C PRO A 103 -4.76 -6.50 -12.77
N ILE A 104 -3.86 -6.97 -11.90
CA ILE A 104 -3.86 -8.36 -11.41
C ILE A 104 -4.75 -8.50 -10.17
N ALA A 105 -5.04 -7.38 -9.50
CA ALA A 105 -6.09 -7.29 -8.50
C ALA A 105 -6.74 -5.90 -8.56
N VAL A 106 -8.06 -5.87 -8.71
CA VAL A 106 -8.87 -4.69 -8.42
C VAL A 106 -9.32 -4.82 -6.97
N VAL A 107 -8.79 -3.95 -6.10
CA VAL A 107 -9.35 -3.86 -4.74
C VAL A 107 -10.42 -2.80 -4.80
N GLU A 108 -11.67 -3.26 -4.74
CA GLU A 108 -12.77 -2.37 -4.45
C GLU A 108 -12.62 -1.89 -3.02
N ILE A 109 -12.47 -0.57 -2.85
CA ILE A 109 -12.53 0.07 -1.54
C ILE A 109 -14.00 0.27 -1.24
N THR A 110 -14.71 -0.83 -0.97
CA THR A 110 -16.11 -0.76 -0.55
C THR A 110 -16.21 -0.20 0.88
N PRO A 111 -17.35 0.44 1.22
CA PRO A 111 -17.60 1.02 2.54
C PRO A 111 -17.43 0.02 3.69
#